data_AF-A0A9P1A0Q4-F1
#
_entry.id   AF-A0A9P1A0Q4-F1
#
_cell.length_a   1.000
_cell.length_b   1.000
_cell.length_c   1.000
_cell.angle_alpha   90.00
_cell.angle_beta   90.00
_cell.angle_gamma   90.00
#
_symmetry.space_group_name_H-M   'P 1'
#
loop_
_entity.id
_entity.type
_entity.pdbx_description
1 polymer ?
#
loop_
_entity_poly.entity_id
_entity_poly.type
_entity_poly.pdbx_seq_one_letter_code
_entity_poly.pdbx_strand_id
1 'polypeptide(L)'
;MIRQRMLDWFEFENEREFDEVLNRDARESYNDWKSDLSVYFKNNGGMQAKKPVNVRSDDHWQRCCERFNSTKFKEISGKNIQNREASDDKSGHGRKSYAQYMHEKDNPITGEQSSALENWKDQRLTRSGEWRTKEAHEKYD
;
A
#
# COMPACT_ATOMS: atom_id res chain seq x y z
N MET A 1 -10.99 -12.08 30.46
CA MET A 1 -9.85 -12.11 29.53
C MET A 1 -10.15 -11.20 28.36
N ILE A 2 -9.26 -10.23 28.05
CA ILE A 2 -9.42 -9.37 26.87
C ILE A 2 -9.35 -10.21 25.58
N ARG A 3 -8.46 -11.22 25.55
CA ARG A 3 -8.24 -12.08 24.40
C ARG A 3 -9.47 -12.87 23.97
N GLN A 4 -10.15 -13.56 24.90
CA GLN A 4 -11.40 -14.27 24.60
C GLN A 4 -12.48 -13.33 24.02
N ARG A 5 -12.59 -12.12 24.57
CA ARG A 5 -13.52 -11.12 24.04
C ARG A 5 -13.16 -10.67 22.63
N MET A 6 -11.88 -10.61 22.27
CA MET A 6 -11.45 -10.29 20.91
C MET A 6 -11.77 -11.43 19.94
N LEU A 7 -11.59 -12.69 20.34
CA LEU A 7 -12.03 -13.84 19.53
C LEU A 7 -13.53 -13.78 19.26
N ASP A 8 -14.32 -13.55 20.31
CA ASP A 8 -15.78 -13.50 20.21
C ASP A 8 -16.26 -12.29 19.38
N TRP A 9 -15.60 -11.12 19.49
CA TRP A 9 -15.98 -9.91 18.75
C TRP A 9 -15.59 -9.92 17.28
N PHE A 10 -14.47 -10.57 16.95
CA PHE A 10 -13.98 -10.67 15.58
C PHE A 10 -14.31 -12.04 14.95
N GLU A 11 -15.16 -12.83 15.62
CA GLU A 11 -15.72 -14.10 15.14
C GLU A 11 -14.64 -15.13 14.73
N PHE A 12 -13.51 -15.14 15.43
CA PHE A 12 -12.45 -16.12 15.15
C PHE A 12 -12.77 -17.49 15.75
N GLU A 13 -12.62 -18.54 14.94
CA GLU A 13 -12.92 -19.90 15.37
C GLU A 13 -11.90 -20.45 16.38
N ASN A 14 -10.67 -19.94 16.35
CA ASN A 14 -9.61 -20.38 17.25
C ASN A 14 -8.51 -19.32 17.45
N GLU A 15 -7.72 -19.50 18.51
CA GLU A 15 -6.63 -18.57 18.87
C GLU A 15 -5.54 -18.47 17.80
N ARG A 16 -5.30 -19.54 17.05
CA ARG A 16 -4.24 -19.56 16.02
C ARG A 16 -4.60 -18.65 14.86
N GLU A 17 -5.83 -18.72 14.37
CA GLU A 17 -6.32 -17.85 13.31
C GLU A 17 -6.27 -16.37 13.73
N PHE A 18 -6.68 -16.08 14.96
CA PHE A 18 -6.58 -14.74 15.54
C PHE A 18 -5.13 -14.25 15.61
N ASP A 19 -4.19 -15.08 16.06
CA ASP A 19 -2.78 -14.72 16.12
C ASP A 19 -2.20 -14.50 14.72
N GLU A 20 -2.58 -15.32 13.73
CA GLU A 20 -2.13 -15.16 12.35
C GLU A 20 -2.62 -13.82 11.76
N VAL A 21 -3.91 -13.49 11.93
CA VAL A 21 -4.47 -12.21 11.48
C VAL A 21 -3.88 -11.03 12.24
N LEU A 22 -3.81 -11.09 13.57
CA LEU A 22 -3.25 -10.03 14.39
C LEU A 22 -1.79 -9.74 14.02
N ASN A 23 -0.99 -10.78 13.80
CA ASN A 23 0.41 -10.63 13.41
C ASN A 23 0.55 -10.04 12.00
N ARG A 24 -0.30 -10.44 11.05
CA ARG A 24 -0.33 -9.86 9.71
C ARG A 24 -0.67 -8.38 9.78
N ASP A 25 -1.78 -8.03 10.43
CA ASP A 25 -2.29 -6.66 10.48
C ASP A 25 -1.36 -5.74 11.28
N ALA A 26 -0.75 -6.24 12.36
CA ALA A 26 0.28 -5.51 13.11
C ALA A 26 1.54 -5.27 12.25
N ARG A 27 1.94 -6.26 11.45
CA ARG A 27 3.07 -6.12 10.52
C ARG A 27 2.78 -5.09 9.43
N GLU A 28 1.59 -5.11 8.84
CA GLU A 28 1.15 -4.14 7.84
C GLU A 28 1.10 -2.72 8.41
N SER A 29 0.41 -2.55 9.55
CA SER A 29 0.34 -1.28 10.27
C SER A 29 1.71 -0.72 10.61
N TYR A 30 2.65 -1.58 11.02
CA TYR A 30 4.03 -1.18 11.31
C TYR A 30 4.80 -0.75 10.05
N ASN A 31 4.57 -1.41 8.91
CA ASN A 31 5.21 -1.05 7.65
C ASN A 31 4.68 0.29 7.12
N ASP A 32 3.36 0.51 7.19
CA ASP A 32 2.72 1.77 6.80
C ASP A 32 3.22 2.91 7.67
N TRP A 33 3.21 2.72 9.00
CA TRP A 33 3.75 3.68 9.94
C TRP A 33 5.23 4.02 9.65
N LYS A 34 6.06 3.03 9.33
CA LYS A 34 7.46 3.26 8.91
C LYS A 34 7.57 4.03 7.59
N SER A 35 6.69 3.75 6.64
CA SER A 35 6.65 4.45 5.35
C SER A 35 6.35 5.93 5.57
N ASP A 36 5.33 6.23 6.37
CA ASP A 36 4.94 7.60 6.75
C ASP A 36 6.07 8.35 7.46
N LEU A 37 6.76 7.68 8.39
CA LEU A 37 7.93 8.27 9.06
C LEU A 37 9.07 8.57 8.09
N SER A 38 9.29 7.73 7.07
CA SER A 38 10.31 7.98 6.05
C SER A 38 9.95 9.18 5.17
N VAL A 39 8.67 9.34 4.83
CA VAL A 39 8.15 10.51 4.11
C VAL A 39 8.30 11.77 4.97
N TYR A 40 7.91 11.70 6.24
CA TYR A 40 8.09 12.80 7.18
C TYR A 40 9.56 13.21 7.29
N PHE A 41 10.47 12.24 7.46
CA PHE A 41 11.92 12.48 7.52
C PHE A 41 12.40 13.25 6.27
N LYS A 42 12.01 12.81 5.07
CA LYS A 42 12.40 13.47 3.81
C LYS A 42 11.87 14.90 3.72
N ASN A 43 10.60 15.10 4.08
CA ASN A 43 9.93 16.40 3.92
C ASN A 43 10.35 17.45 4.96
N ASN A 44 10.87 17.03 6.11
CA ASN A 44 11.15 17.92 7.24
C ASN A 44 12.65 18.14 7.51
N GLY A 45 13.50 18.00 6.50
CA GLY A 45 14.94 18.32 6.62
C GLY A 45 15.83 17.15 7.04
N GLY A 46 15.37 15.92 6.88
CA GLY A 46 16.19 14.71 7.08
C GLY A 46 16.69 14.60 8.53
N MET A 47 18.01 14.56 8.71
CA MET A 47 18.63 14.40 10.04
C MET A 47 18.30 15.54 11.01
N GLN A 48 17.85 16.70 10.50
CA GLN A 48 17.43 17.83 11.34
C GLN A 48 15.93 17.80 11.67
N ALA A 49 15.18 16.83 11.14
CA ALA A 49 13.75 16.73 11.36
C ALA A 49 13.44 16.47 12.84
N LYS A 50 12.57 17.31 13.41
CA LYS A 50 12.05 17.13 14.78
C LYS A 50 11.27 15.82 14.87
N LYS A 51 11.36 15.13 16.01
CA LYS A 51 10.62 13.89 16.25
C LYS A 51 9.10 14.10 16.07
N PRO A 52 8.43 13.27 15.26
CA PRO A 52 6.96 13.25 15.20
C PRO A 52 6.33 12.91 16.56
N VAL A 53 5.15 13.49 16.85
CA VAL A 53 4.43 13.29 18.12
C VAL A 53 4.11 11.82 18.38
N ASN A 54 3.77 11.08 17.33
CA ASN A 54 3.41 9.66 17.38
C ASN A 54 4.61 8.70 17.52
N VAL A 55 5.85 9.19 17.61
CA VAL A 55 7.02 8.36 17.88
C VAL A 55 7.28 8.26 19.38
N ARG A 56 7.36 7.01 19.87
CA ARG A 56 7.44 6.67 21.31
C ARG A 56 8.55 7.38 22.09
N SER A 57 9.74 7.53 21.52
CA SER A 57 10.89 8.14 22.20
C SER A 57 11.88 8.77 21.20
N ASP A 58 12.71 9.70 21.67
CA ASP A 58 13.77 10.34 20.87
C ASP A 58 14.81 9.32 20.37
N ASP A 59 15.18 8.38 21.22
CA ASP A 59 16.05 7.27 20.86
C ASP A 59 15.47 6.38 19.73
N HIS A 60 14.15 6.13 19.73
CA HIS A 60 13.50 5.45 18.62
C HIS A 60 13.54 6.29 17.33
N TRP A 61 13.28 7.60 17.45
CA TRP A 61 13.34 8.50 16.30
C TRP A 61 14.75 8.57 15.70
N GLN A 62 15.79 8.62 16.54
CA GLN A 62 17.17 8.63 16.10
C GLN A 62 17.51 7.37 15.28
N ARG A 63 17.13 6.18 15.76
CA ARG A 63 17.30 4.93 14.98
C ARG A 63 16.55 4.97 13.64
N CYS A 64 15.36 5.54 13.60
CA CYS A 64 14.62 5.74 12.36
C CYS A 64 15.39 6.64 11.40
N CYS A 65 15.89 7.79 11.87
CA CYS A 65 16.68 8.73 11.08
C CYS A 65 17.96 8.08 10.52
N GLU A 66 18.73 7.40 11.37
CA GLU A 66 19.94 6.66 10.97
C GLU A 66 19.63 5.63 9.89
N ARG A 67 18.53 4.86 10.07
CA ARG A 67 18.08 3.91 9.06
C ARG A 67 17.71 4.59 7.75
N PHE A 68 16.91 5.65 7.78
CA PHE A 68 16.46 6.35 6.57
C PHE A 68 17.62 7.05 5.85
N ASN A 69 18.63 7.48 6.59
CA ASN A 69 19.83 8.09 6.04
C ASN A 69 20.86 7.07 5.54
N SER A 70 20.76 5.80 5.96
CA SER A 70 21.70 4.75 5.57
C SER A 70 21.74 4.54 4.05
N THR A 71 22.94 4.27 3.54
CA THR A 71 23.17 3.99 2.11
C THR A 71 22.30 2.84 1.63
N LYS A 72 22.26 1.73 2.39
CA LYS A 72 21.44 0.56 2.07
C LYS A 72 19.96 0.91 1.90
N PHE A 73 19.40 1.74 2.78
CA PHE A 73 18.00 2.13 2.66
C PHE A 73 17.75 3.02 1.44
N LYS A 74 18.66 3.97 1.18
CA LYS A 74 18.57 4.84 -0.01
C LYS A 74 18.65 4.04 -1.30
N GLU A 75 19.56 3.07 -1.39
CA GLU A 75 19.68 2.17 -2.54
C GLU A 75 18.41 1.36 -2.79
N ILE A 76 17.87 0.71 -1.75
CA ILE A 76 16.63 -0.08 -1.86
C ILE A 76 15.46 0.84 -2.23
N SER A 77 15.33 1.99 -1.58
CA SER A 77 14.28 2.97 -1.89
C SER A 77 14.39 3.47 -3.32
N GLY A 78 15.61 3.72 -3.82
CA GLY A 78 15.86 4.15 -5.20
C GLY A 78 15.49 3.07 -6.21
N LYS A 79 15.93 1.82 -6.00
CA LYS A 79 15.54 0.68 -6.84
C LYS A 79 14.03 0.46 -6.86
N ASN A 80 13.34 0.62 -5.72
CA ASN A 80 11.89 0.49 -5.67
C ASN A 80 11.18 1.59 -6.48
N ILE A 81 11.71 2.81 -6.49
CA ILE A 81 11.19 3.89 -7.35
C ILE A 81 11.41 3.55 -8.82
N GLN A 82 12.63 3.15 -9.19
CA GLN A 82 12.95 2.75 -10.57
C GLN A 82 12.06 1.61 -11.05
N ASN A 83 11.86 0.57 -10.24
CA ASN A 83 10.98 -0.56 -10.58
C ASN A 83 9.52 -0.13 -10.75
N ARG A 84 9.04 0.83 -9.95
CA ARG A 84 7.68 1.39 -10.11
C ARG A 84 7.56 2.22 -11.39
N GLU A 85 8.59 2.98 -11.72
CA GLU A 85 8.62 3.81 -12.93
C GLU A 85 8.71 2.97 -14.21
N ALA A 86 9.48 1.88 -14.16
CA ALA A 86 9.69 0.89 -15.21
C ALA A 86 8.57 -0.16 -15.31
N SER A 87 7.55 -0.09 -14.46
CA SER A 87 6.38 -0.95 -14.61
C SER A 87 5.57 -0.47 -15.82
N ASP A 88 5.52 -1.31 -16.86
CA ASP A 88 4.75 -1.10 -18.10
C ASP A 88 3.23 -1.03 -17.86
N ASP A 89 2.82 -1.49 -16.68
CA ASP A 89 1.43 -1.79 -16.34
C ASP A 89 0.75 -0.64 -15.59
N LYS A 90 0.97 0.59 -16.04
CA LYS A 90 0.35 1.78 -15.43
C LYS A 90 -1.16 1.73 -15.67
N SER A 91 -1.92 1.44 -14.63
CA SER A 91 -3.38 1.47 -14.71
C SER A 91 -3.84 2.88 -15.12
N GLY A 92 -4.88 2.97 -15.95
CA GLY A 92 -5.47 4.25 -16.37
C GLY A 92 -6.03 5.11 -15.23
N HIS A 93 -6.10 4.57 -14.01
CA HIS A 93 -6.67 5.21 -12.81
C HIS A 93 -5.61 5.85 -11.90
N GLY A 94 -4.32 5.83 -12.29
CA GLY A 94 -3.25 6.51 -11.57
C GLY A 94 -2.86 5.79 -10.27
N ARG A 95 -3.06 6.45 -9.13
CA ARG A 95 -2.61 5.97 -7.80
C ARG A 95 -3.65 5.16 -7.02
N LYS A 96 -4.86 4.95 -7.57
CA LYS A 96 -5.91 4.18 -6.88
C LYS A 96 -5.49 2.71 -6.78
N SER A 97 -5.73 2.10 -5.63
CA SER A 97 -5.57 0.64 -5.49
C SER A 97 -6.68 -0.08 -6.25
N TYR A 98 -6.46 -1.34 -6.62
CA TYR A 98 -7.49 -2.18 -7.24
C TYR A 98 -8.75 -2.25 -6.38
N ALA A 99 -8.60 -2.45 -5.06
CA ALA A 99 -9.72 -2.48 -4.12
C ALA A 99 -10.50 -1.16 -4.07
N GLN A 100 -9.80 -0.02 -4.06
CA GLN A 100 -10.45 1.29 -4.09
C GLN A 100 -11.21 1.51 -5.40
N TYR A 101 -10.61 1.13 -6.53
CA TYR A 101 -11.26 1.21 -7.84
C TYR A 101 -12.52 0.33 -7.91
N MET A 102 -12.45 -0.90 -7.41
CA MET A 102 -13.60 -1.81 -7.35
C MET A 102 -14.72 -1.24 -6.50
N HIS A 103 -14.41 -0.76 -5.29
CA HIS A 103 -15.42 -0.16 -4.40
C HIS A 103 -16.12 1.05 -5.04
N GLU A 104 -15.42 1.87 -5.82
CA GLU A 104 -16.02 3.01 -6.52
C GLU A 104 -16.91 2.60 -7.71
N LYS A 105 -16.65 1.42 -8.30
CA LYS A 105 -17.35 0.92 -9.49
C LYS A 105 -18.53 0.04 -9.15
N ASP A 106 -18.44 -0.70 -8.04
CA ASP A 106 -19.50 -1.58 -7.57
C ASP A 106 -20.78 -0.77 -7.35
N ASN A 107 -21.90 -1.28 -7.86
CA ASN A 107 -23.17 -0.57 -7.73
C ASN A 107 -23.60 -0.59 -6.26
N PRO A 108 -23.67 0.57 -5.57
CA PRO A 108 -23.94 0.60 -4.14
C PRO A 108 -25.37 0.19 -3.78
N ILE A 109 -26.26 0.08 -4.77
CA ILE A 109 -27.68 -0.23 -4.60
C ILE A 109 -27.96 -1.70 -4.91
N THR A 110 -27.35 -2.25 -5.97
CA THR A 110 -27.58 -3.65 -6.38
C THR A 110 -26.51 -4.63 -5.91
N GLY A 111 -25.34 -4.15 -5.47
CA GLY A 111 -24.20 -4.98 -5.08
C GLY A 111 -23.53 -5.72 -6.25
N GLU A 112 -23.92 -5.39 -7.49
CA GLU A 112 -23.44 -6.06 -8.68
C GLU A 112 -22.00 -5.63 -8.99
N GLN A 113 -21.09 -6.61 -8.98
CA GLN A 113 -19.66 -6.40 -9.23
C GLN A 113 -19.34 -6.58 -10.70
N SER A 114 -18.53 -5.68 -11.24
CA SER A 114 -17.99 -5.83 -12.59
C SER A 114 -17.07 -7.05 -12.67
N SER A 115 -17.10 -7.79 -13.77
CA SER A 115 -16.25 -8.98 -13.94
C SER A 115 -14.77 -8.61 -14.00
N ALA A 116 -13.90 -9.57 -13.63
CA ALA A 116 -12.45 -9.37 -13.66
C ALA A 116 -11.95 -8.93 -15.04
N LEU A 117 -12.55 -9.45 -16.12
CA LEU A 117 -12.19 -9.09 -17.50
C LEU A 117 -12.62 -7.65 -17.84
N GLU A 118 -13.80 -7.23 -17.41
CA GLU A 118 -14.28 -5.85 -17.63
C GLU A 118 -13.46 -4.84 -16.85
N ASN A 119 -13.06 -5.17 -15.62
CA ASN A 119 -12.19 -4.32 -14.81
C ASN A 119 -10.79 -4.22 -15.41
N TRP A 120 -10.26 -5.34 -15.90
CA TRP A 120 -8.98 -5.36 -16.59
C TRP A 120 -9.01 -4.50 -17.86
N LYS A 121 -10.05 -4.65 -18.69
CA LYS A 121 -10.22 -3.83 -19.91
C LYS A 121 -10.34 -2.35 -19.58
N ASP A 122 -11.15 -1.97 -18.60
CA ASP A 122 -11.32 -0.56 -18.21
C ASP A 122 -10.02 0.05 -17.66
N GLN A 123 -9.18 -0.76 -17.00
CA GLN A 123 -7.86 -0.32 -16.51
C GLN A 123 -6.83 -0.11 -17.62
N ARG A 124 -6.97 -0.76 -18.78
CA ARG A 124 -5.96 -0.79 -19.86
C ARG A 124 -6.39 -0.07 -21.13
N LEU A 125 -7.69 0.05 -21.36
CA LEU A 125 -8.27 0.65 -22.56
C LEU A 125 -8.81 2.05 -22.24
N THR A 126 -8.75 2.94 -23.22
CA THR A 126 -9.42 4.23 -23.23
C THR A 126 -10.94 4.02 -23.31
N ARG A 127 -11.72 5.10 -23.14
CA ARG A 127 -13.19 5.04 -23.34
C ARG A 127 -13.58 4.68 -24.78
N SER A 128 -12.69 4.89 -25.75
CA SER A 128 -12.87 4.49 -27.15
C SER A 128 -12.48 3.03 -27.41
N GLY A 129 -11.96 2.31 -26.41
CA GLY A 129 -11.53 0.92 -26.54
C GLY A 129 -10.10 0.73 -27.05
N GLU A 130 -9.30 1.79 -27.13
CA GLU A 130 -7.90 1.74 -27.58
C GLU A 130 -6.95 1.53 -26.40
N TRP A 131 -5.79 0.93 -26.62
CA TRP A 131 -4.78 0.78 -25.56
C TRP A 131 -4.28 2.12 -25.04
N ARG A 132 -4.22 2.27 -23.71
CA ARG A 132 -3.71 3.49 -23.05
C ARG A 132 -2.20 3.66 -23.17
N THR A 133 -1.47 2.56 -23.39
CA THR A 133 -0.01 2.56 -23.52
C THR A 133 0.39 1.78 -24.77
N LYS A 134 1.48 2.20 -25.42
CA LYS A 134 1.99 1.52 -26.62
C LYS A 134 2.47 0.11 -26.28
N GLU A 135 3.07 -0.03 -25.11
CA GLU A 135 3.58 -1.28 -24.56
C GLU A 135 2.46 -2.30 -24.34
N ALA A 136 1.26 -1.86 -23.94
CA ALA A 136 0.11 -2.76 -23.81
C ALA A 136 -0.43 -3.19 -25.18
N HIS A 137 -0.47 -2.28 -26.16
CA HIS A 137 -0.85 -2.62 -27.53
C HIS A 137 0.09 -3.67 -28.13
N GLU A 138 1.41 -3.45 -28.05
CA GLU A 138 2.42 -4.37 -28.60
C GLU A 138 2.44 -5.75 -27.93
N LYS A 139 1.92 -5.87 -26.70
CA LYS A 139 1.98 -7.11 -25.92
C LYS A 139 0.73 -7.98 -26.04
N TYR A 140 -0.43 -7.36 -26.25
CA TYR A 140 -1.73 -8.03 -26.13
C TYR A 140 -2.53 -8.10 -27.45
N ASP A 141 -2.10 -7.38 -28.50
CA ASP A 141 -2.58 -7.52 -29.89
C ASP A 141 -1.47 -8.07 -30.80
#